data_AF-A0A8S3Y6H2-F1
#
_entry.id   AF-A0A8S3Y6H2-F1
#
_cell.length_a   1.000
_cell.length_b   1.000
_cell.length_c   1.000
_cell.angle_alpha   90.00
_cell.angle_beta   90.00
_cell.angle_gamma   90.00
#
_symmetry.space_group_name_H-M   'P 1'
#
loop_
_entity.id
_entity.type
_entity.pdbx_description
1 polymer ?
#
loop_
_entity_poly.entity_id
_entity_poly.type
_entity_poly.pdbx_seq_one_letter_code
_entity_poly.pdbx_strand_id
1 'polypeptide(L)'
;MNCEACRNRITGEELLRCIKCMTHYHYICLNITQSYYNANLGELRRSWICPLCINVTRRKGNNCNTPVRKQLENMDESSMSCEDLTISENTVEISRPVMDTVENTPTSFGCTPAASITLDQFSRLLDLKLDTKLESF
;
A
#
# COMPACT_ATOMS: atom_id res chain seq x y z
N MET A 1 -26.87 -9.31 -16.93
CA MET A 1 -25.60 -9.15 -16.23
C MET A 1 -24.86 -8.00 -16.88
N ASN A 2 -24.48 -7.01 -16.07
CA ASN A 2 -23.89 -5.76 -16.54
C ASN A 2 -22.46 -5.67 -16.00
N CYS A 3 -21.59 -5.00 -16.74
CA CYS A 3 -20.23 -4.71 -16.34
C CYS A 3 -20.20 -3.61 -15.29
N GLU A 4 -19.52 -3.83 -14.18
CA GLU A 4 -19.42 -2.83 -13.11
C GLU A 4 -18.65 -1.58 -13.55
N ALA A 5 -17.70 -1.72 -14.49
CA ALA A 5 -16.87 -0.60 -14.96
C ALA A 5 -17.60 0.31 -15.97
N CYS A 6 -18.25 -0.26 -17.00
CA CYS A 6 -18.89 0.51 -18.07
C CYS A 6 -20.42 0.52 -18.01
N ARG A 7 -21.02 -0.24 -17.09
CA ARG A 7 -22.47 -0.40 -16.89
C ARG A 7 -23.24 -1.01 -18.08
N ASN A 8 -22.55 -1.35 -19.17
CA ASN A 8 -23.13 -2.02 -20.33
C ASN A 8 -23.37 -3.51 -20.08
N ARG A 9 -24.29 -4.10 -20.85
CA ARG A 9 -24.60 -5.53 -20.80
C ARG A 9 -23.38 -6.34 -21.26
N ILE A 10 -23.06 -7.41 -20.54
CA ILE A 10 -21.99 -8.33 -20.93
C ILE A 10 -22.57 -9.46 -21.80
N THR A 11 -21.95 -9.68 -22.96
CA THR A 11 -22.12 -10.88 -23.79
C THR A 11 -21.24 -12.00 -23.23
N GLY A 12 -21.73 -13.23 -23.23
CA GLY A 12 -21.15 -14.32 -22.42
C GLY A 12 -19.67 -14.65 -22.65
N GLU A 13 -19.12 -14.27 -23.80
CA GLU A 13 -17.74 -14.57 -24.18
C GLU A 13 -16.70 -13.60 -23.54
N GLU A 14 -17.11 -12.38 -23.22
CA GLU A 14 -16.21 -11.32 -22.74
C GLU A 14 -16.21 -11.16 -21.23
N LEU A 15 -16.55 -12.22 -20.50
CA LEU A 15 -16.80 -12.17 -19.06
C LEU A 15 -15.58 -12.48 -18.19
N LEU A 16 -15.27 -11.57 -17.26
CA LEU A 16 -14.51 -11.87 -16.05
C LEU A 16 -15.36 -11.67 -14.79
N ARG A 17 -15.22 -12.58 -13.83
CA ARG A 17 -15.91 -12.55 -12.54
C ARG A 17 -14.89 -12.53 -11.42
N CYS A 18 -15.02 -11.56 -10.52
CA CYS A 18 -14.15 -11.47 -9.35
C CYS A 18 -14.50 -12.55 -8.34
N ILE A 19 -13.51 -13.31 -7.84
CA ILE A 19 -13.74 -14.36 -6.83
C ILE A 19 -14.12 -13.82 -5.44
N LYS A 20 -13.88 -12.54 -5.17
CA LYS A 20 -14.13 -11.91 -3.85
C LYS A 20 -15.53 -11.30 -3.74
N CYS A 21 -15.85 -10.38 -4.66
CA CYS A 21 -17.13 -9.65 -4.63
C CYS A 21 -18.16 -10.20 -5.64
N MET A 22 -17.79 -11.20 -6.44
CA MET A 22 -18.67 -11.84 -7.43
C MET A 22 -19.21 -10.91 -8.53
N THR A 23 -18.70 -9.67 -8.63
CA THR A 23 -19.06 -8.72 -9.68
C THR A 23 -18.45 -9.10 -11.02
N HIS A 24 -19.10 -8.67 -12.10
CA HIS A 24 -18.76 -9.03 -13.48
C HIS A 24 -18.19 -7.83 -14.25
N TYR A 25 -17.25 -8.10 -15.15
CA TYR A 25 -16.58 -7.09 -15.95
C TYR A 25 -16.34 -7.61 -17.37
N HIS A 26 -16.31 -6.68 -18.34
CA HIS A 26 -15.65 -6.95 -19.61
C HIS A 26 -14.13 -6.98 -19.40
N TYR A 27 -13.44 -7.93 -20.02
CA TYR A 27 -11.96 -7.96 -19.97
C TYR A 27 -11.34 -6.68 -20.57
N ILE A 28 -12.00 -6.09 -21.58
CA ILE A 28 -11.59 -4.84 -22.23
C ILE A 28 -11.66 -3.66 -21.25
N CYS A 29 -12.70 -3.59 -20.40
CA CYS A 29 -12.82 -2.53 -19.39
C CYS A 29 -11.74 -2.59 -18.31
N LEU A 30 -11.00 -3.70 -18.24
CA LEU A 30 -9.90 -3.92 -17.31
C LEU A 30 -8.53 -3.74 -17.99
N ASN A 31 -8.52 -3.24 -19.23
CA ASN A 31 -7.33 -3.06 -20.06
C ASN A 31 -6.57 -4.39 -20.30
N ILE A 32 -7.29 -5.51 -20.35
CA ILE A 32 -6.73 -6.81 -20.69
C ILE A 32 -6.83 -6.98 -22.20
N THR A 33 -5.74 -7.37 -22.86
CA THR A 33 -5.75 -7.64 -24.30
C THR A 33 -6.46 -8.96 -24.60
N GLN A 34 -7.10 -9.05 -25.76
CA GLN A 34 -7.83 -10.25 -26.17
C GLN A 34 -6.90 -11.48 -26.29
N SER A 35 -5.67 -11.29 -26.78
CA SER A 35 -4.66 -12.35 -26.85
C SER A 35 -4.31 -12.91 -25.47
N TYR A 36 -4.09 -12.04 -24.49
CA TYR A 36 -3.81 -12.45 -23.11
C TYR A 36 -5.02 -13.12 -22.47
N TYR A 37 -6.22 -12.57 -22.67
CA TYR A 37 -7.47 -13.14 -22.15
C TYR A 37 -7.69 -14.57 -22.67
N ASN A 38 -7.52 -14.80 -23.98
CA ASN A 38 -7.71 -16.11 -24.58
C ASN A 38 -6.64 -17.12 -24.13
N ALA A 39 -5.38 -16.70 -24.02
CA ALA A 39 -4.29 -17.57 -23.58
C ALA A 39 -4.42 -17.98 -22.11
N ASN A 40 -4.94 -17.09 -21.25
CA ASN A 40 -5.00 -17.29 -19.79
C ASN A 40 -6.43 -17.47 -19.26
N LEU A 41 -7.40 -17.73 -20.13
CA LEU A 41 -8.82 -17.74 -19.78
C LEU A 41 -9.14 -18.66 -18.59
N GLY A 42 -8.53 -19.84 -18.57
CA GLY A 42 -8.74 -20.84 -17.52
C GLY A 42 -8.22 -20.38 -16.15
N GLU A 43 -7.07 -19.70 -16.12
CA GLU A 43 -6.50 -19.16 -14.89
C GLU A 43 -7.28 -17.94 -14.41
N LEU A 44 -7.54 -16.99 -15.31
CA LEU A 44 -8.30 -15.78 -15.02
C LEU A 44 -9.68 -16.11 -14.44
N ARG A 45 -10.39 -17.11 -14.97
CA ARG A 45 -11.70 -17.50 -14.41
C ARG A 45 -11.64 -18.10 -12.99
N ARG A 46 -10.51 -18.67 -12.60
CA ARG A 46 -10.35 -19.35 -11.29
C ARG A 46 -9.84 -18.44 -10.19
N SER A 47 -8.95 -17.51 -10.52
CA SER A 47 -8.19 -16.76 -9.51
C SER A 47 -8.31 -15.24 -9.62
N TRP A 48 -8.98 -14.71 -10.66
CA TRP A 48 -8.99 -13.27 -10.88
C TRP A 48 -9.75 -12.49 -9.80
N ILE A 49 -9.13 -11.41 -9.34
CA ILE A 49 -9.66 -10.48 -8.35
C ILE A 49 -9.75 -9.09 -9.01
N CYS A 50 -10.86 -8.39 -8.82
CA CYS A 50 -11.03 -7.05 -9.39
C CYS A 50 -10.13 -6.01 -8.69
N PRO A 51 -9.82 -4.88 -9.37
CA PRO A 51 -8.98 -3.81 -8.82
C PRO A 51 -9.49 -3.26 -7.47
N LEU A 52 -10.80 -3.20 -7.29
CA LEU A 52 -11.42 -2.74 -6.04
C LEU A 52 -11.08 -3.68 -4.86
N CYS A 53 -11.20 -4.99 -5.06
CA CYS A 53 -10.94 -5.99 -4.03
C CYS A 53 -9.44 -6.17 -3.73
N ILE A 54 -8.57 -6.04 -4.74
CA ILE A 54 -7.11 -6.08 -4.54
C ILE A 54 -6.65 -4.97 -3.59
N ASN A 55 -7.22 -3.78 -3.73
CA ASN A 55 -6.83 -2.62 -2.92
C ASN A 55 -7.35 -2.68 -1.48
N VAL A 56 -8.48 -3.34 -1.23
CA VAL A 56 -9.01 -3.52 0.14
C VAL A 56 -8.09 -4.39 0.98
N THR A 57 -7.55 -5.48 0.42
CA THR A 57 -6.67 -6.39 1.16
C THR A 57 -5.32 -5.79 1.56
N ARG A 58 -4.87 -4.72 0.89
CA ARG A 58 -3.61 -4.03 1.23
C ARG A 58 -3.69 -3.13 2.46
N ARG A 59 -4.89 -2.78 2.93
CA ARG A 59 -5.07 -1.79 4.02
C ARG A 59 -4.84 -2.34 5.43
N LYS A 60 -4.49 -3.63 5.59
CA LYS A 60 -4.05 -4.17 6.88
C LYS A 60 -2.59 -3.78 7.15
N GLY A 61 -2.31 -2.48 7.13
CA GLY A 61 -1.08 -1.91 7.65
C GLY A 61 -1.07 -2.13 9.17
N ASN A 62 0.03 -2.69 9.68
CA ASN A 62 0.20 -2.89 11.11
C ASN A 62 0.38 -1.51 11.76
N ASN A 63 -0.71 -0.89 12.24
CA ASN A 63 -0.70 0.44 12.87
C ASN A 63 -0.03 0.45 14.25
N CYS A 64 0.64 -0.63 14.65
CA CYS A 64 1.34 -0.72 15.94
C CYS A 64 2.48 0.30 16.09
N ASN A 65 2.98 0.89 15.00
CA ASN A 65 4.09 1.85 15.02
C ASN A 65 3.69 3.28 14.65
N THR A 66 2.39 3.58 14.46
CA THR A 66 1.95 4.98 14.29
C THR A 66 1.73 5.59 15.67
N PRO A 67 2.54 6.58 16.10
CA PRO A 67 2.31 7.25 17.38
C PRO A 67 0.94 7.92 17.35
N VAL A 68 0.12 7.62 18.35
CA VAL A 68 -1.19 8.25 18.52
C VAL A 68 -0.97 9.74 18.81
N ARG A 69 -1.33 10.61 17.86
CA ARG A 69 -1.41 12.05 18.12
C ARG A 69 -2.55 12.26 19.11
N LYS A 70 -2.23 12.49 20.39
CA LYS A 70 -3.23 12.87 21.40
C LYS A 70 -3.96 14.09 20.87
N GLN A 71 -5.26 13.97 20.59
CA GLN A 71 -6.08 15.15 20.44
C GLN A 71 -6.24 15.73 21.84
N LEU A 72 -5.82 16.98 22.02
CA LEU A 72 -6.17 17.73 23.23
C LEU A 72 -7.70 17.85 23.20
N GLU A 73 -8.37 17.15 24.11
CA GLU A 73 -9.76 17.43 24.43
C GLU A 73 -9.82 18.80 25.11
N ASN A 74 -9.98 19.86 24.32
CA ASN A 74 -10.51 21.13 24.82
C ASN A 74 -11.99 21.17 24.43
N MET A 75 -12.85 20.71 25.34
CA MET A 75 -14.21 21.23 25.40
C MET A 75 -14.12 22.64 26.00
N ASP A 76 -14.38 23.66 25.19
CA ASP A 76 -15.58 24.46 25.37
C ASP A 76 -15.79 25.41 24.19
N GLU A 77 -17.06 25.52 23.79
CA GLU A 77 -17.55 26.48 22.81
C GLU A 77 -17.13 27.90 23.20
N SER A 78 -16.50 28.60 22.27
CA SER A 78 -16.77 30.02 22.07
C SER A 78 -16.51 30.38 20.62
N SER A 79 -17.59 30.75 19.94
CA SER A 79 -17.63 31.59 18.75
C SER A 79 -16.42 32.51 18.66
N MET A 80 -15.64 32.41 17.58
CA MET A 80 -15.03 33.56 16.91
C MET A 80 -14.82 33.25 15.42
N SER A 81 -15.56 33.98 14.60
CA SER A 81 -15.27 34.22 13.20
C SER A 81 -14.06 35.13 13.08
N CYS A 82 -13.10 34.79 12.21
CA CYS A 82 -12.29 35.78 11.51
C CYS A 82 -11.61 35.15 10.26
N GLU A 83 -11.89 35.82 9.15
CA GLU A 83 -11.24 35.93 7.84
C GLU A 83 -10.04 35.06 7.38
N ASP A 84 -10.18 34.70 6.10
CA ASP A 84 -9.19 34.40 5.06
C ASP A 84 -7.96 35.31 5.06
N LEU A 85 -6.74 34.75 5.05
CA LEU A 85 -5.57 35.30 4.33
C LEU A 85 -4.51 34.22 4.03
N THR A 86 -4.40 33.91 2.73
CA THR A 86 -3.17 33.83 1.90
C THR A 86 -2.00 32.90 2.26
N ILE A 87 -1.68 32.03 1.29
CA ILE A 87 -0.44 31.29 1.10
C ILE A 87 0.76 32.26 1.02
N SER A 88 1.82 31.99 1.79
CA SER A 88 3.17 32.48 1.49
C SER A 88 4.21 31.39 1.73
N GLU A 89 4.93 31.02 0.66
CA GLU A 89 6.21 30.30 0.70
C GLU A 89 7.23 31.06 1.55
N ASN A 90 7.93 30.36 2.45
CA ASN A 90 9.40 30.29 2.43
C ASN A 90 9.97 29.47 3.60
N THR A 91 10.75 28.46 3.22
CA THR A 91 12.03 28.01 3.79
C THR A 91 12.40 28.45 5.22
N VAL A 92 12.49 27.50 6.17
CA VAL A 92 13.51 27.54 7.25
C VAL A 92 13.96 26.12 7.62
N GLU A 93 15.21 25.87 7.27
CA GLU A 93 16.29 25.18 7.98
C GLU A 93 16.02 23.99 8.94
N ILE A 94 16.69 22.91 8.55
CA ILE A 94 17.00 21.69 9.29
C ILE A 94 17.63 22.01 10.65
N SER A 95 17.03 21.51 11.73
CA SER A 95 17.70 21.30 13.01
C SER A 95 17.50 19.85 13.46
N ARG A 96 18.63 19.20 13.73
CA ARG A 96 18.82 17.77 14.04
C ARG A 96 18.08 17.35 15.33
N PRO A 97 17.55 16.12 15.42
CA PRO A 97 17.04 15.59 16.68
C PRO A 97 18.20 15.15 17.59
N VAL A 98 18.15 15.61 18.84
CA VAL A 98 18.99 15.18 19.96
C VAL A 98 18.62 13.74 20.31
N MET A 99 19.62 12.87 20.44
CA MET A 99 19.48 11.51 20.95
C MET A 99 19.45 11.56 22.48
N ASP A 100 18.37 11.07 23.08
CA ASP A 100 18.37 10.67 24.49
C ASP A 100 18.12 9.18 24.61
N THR A 101 19.17 8.52 25.08
CA THR A 101 19.29 7.15 25.52
C THR A 101 18.47 6.93 26.78
N VAL A 102 17.51 5.99 26.76
CA VAL A 102 17.02 5.35 28.01
C VAL A 102 16.75 3.87 27.74
N GLU A 103 17.66 3.03 28.24
CA GLU A 103 17.39 1.63 28.57
C GLU A 103 16.22 1.54 29.54
N ASN A 104 15.31 0.57 29.32
CA ASN A 104 14.79 -0.33 30.35
C ASN A 104 13.73 -1.29 29.75
N THR A 105 14.15 -2.53 29.52
CA THR A 105 13.33 -3.77 29.49
C THR A 105 12.99 -4.14 30.96
N PRO A 106 12.06 -5.06 31.32
CA PRO A 106 11.41 -6.07 30.48
C PRO A 106 9.91 -6.35 30.77
N THR A 107 9.13 -6.71 29.75
CA THR A 107 8.09 -7.74 29.94
C THR A 107 7.86 -8.51 28.65
N SER A 108 8.14 -9.81 28.74
CA SER A 108 8.05 -10.81 27.69
C SER A 108 6.59 -11.11 27.33
N PHE A 109 6.22 -10.92 26.07
CA PHE A 109 5.37 -11.87 25.34
C PHE A 109 5.97 -12.10 23.96
N GLY A 110 6.19 -13.37 23.64
CA GLY A 110 7.08 -13.86 22.60
C GLY A 110 6.96 -13.16 21.25
N CYS A 111 8.05 -12.51 20.85
CA CYS A 111 8.34 -12.16 19.48
C CYS A 111 9.73 -12.72 19.20
N THR A 112 9.83 -13.69 18.30
CA THR A 112 11.14 -14.09 17.77
C THR A 112 11.77 -12.86 17.13
N PRO A 113 12.98 -12.45 17.51
CA PRO A 113 13.66 -11.36 16.81
C PRO A 113 13.88 -11.84 15.37
N ALA A 114 13.11 -11.29 14.44
CA ALA A 114 13.46 -11.36 13.03
C ALA A 114 14.89 -10.80 12.94
N ALA A 115 15.79 -11.53 12.29
CA ALA A 115 17.16 -11.10 12.12
C ALA A 115 17.17 -9.71 11.46
N SER A 116 17.37 -8.67 12.28
CA SER A 116 17.47 -7.31 11.80
C SER A 116 18.85 -7.14 11.21
N ILE A 117 18.93 -6.94 9.90
CA ILE A 117 20.18 -6.57 9.25
C ILE A 117 20.43 -5.08 9.44
N THR A 118 21.69 -4.70 9.64
CA THR A 118 22.07 -3.27 9.66
C THR A 118 22.10 -2.73 8.22
N LEU A 119 22.02 -1.41 8.08
CA LEU A 119 22.14 -0.74 6.78
C LEU A 119 23.44 -1.14 6.06
N ASP A 120 24.55 -1.21 6.80
CA ASP A 120 25.85 -1.61 6.28
C ASP A 120 25.85 -3.05 5.76
N GLN A 121 25.17 -3.97 6.45
CA GLN A 121 25.03 -5.36 6.00
C GLN A 121 24.23 -5.44 4.71
N PHE A 122 23.18 -4.62 4.56
CA PHE A 122 22.41 -4.56 3.32
C PHE A 122 23.24 -4.01 2.16
N SER A 123 24.05 -2.97 2.39
CA SER A 123 24.95 -2.40 1.37
C SER A 123 25.91 -3.48 0.82
N ARG A 124 26.56 -4.22 1.72
CA ARG A 124 27.51 -5.28 1.33
C ARG A 124 26.86 -6.38 0.48
N LEU A 125 25.61 -6.73 0.77
CA LEU A 125 24.88 -7.74 0.00
C LEU A 125 24.53 -7.25 -1.42
N LEU A 126 24.30 -5.94 -1.60
CA LEU A 126 24.07 -5.36 -2.91
C LEU A 126 25.35 -5.35 -3.74
N ASP A 127 26.47 -4.92 -3.15
CA ASP A 127 27.77 -4.89 -3.83
C ASP A 127 28.17 -6.29 -4.31
N LEU A 128 28.04 -7.31 -3.44
CA LEU A 128 28.35 -8.70 -3.76
C LEU A 128 27.46 -9.28 -4.88
N LYS A 129 26.20 -8.82 -4.97
CA LYS A 129 25.27 -9.23 -6.03
C LYS A 129 25.55 -8.53 -7.36
N LEU A 130 26.18 -7.36 -7.33
CA LEU A 130 26.61 -6.64 -8.53
C LEU A 130 27.90 -7.27 -9.09
N ASP A 131 28.86 -7.59 -8.23
CA ASP A 131 30.14 -8.20 -8.64
C ASP A 131 29.93 -9.58 -9.27
N THR A 132 29.09 -10.42 -8.66
CA THR A 132 28.74 -11.74 -9.22
C THR A 132 28.06 -11.69 -10.59
N LYS A 133 27.42 -10.58 -10.96
CA LYS A 133 26.88 -10.38 -12.32
C LYS A 133 27.91 -9.87 -13.32
N LEU A 134 28.94 -9.18 -12.84
CA LEU A 134 30.00 -8.64 -13.69
C LEU A 134 31.04 -9.71 -14.03
N GLU A 135 31.30 -10.66 -13.14
CA GLU A 135 32.20 -11.81 -13.40
C GLU A 135 31.58 -12.90 -14.28
N SER A 136 30.28 -12.82 -14.58
CA SER A 136 29.58 -13.77 -15.45
C SER A 136 29.58 -13.41 -16.96
N PHE A 137 30.48 -12.52 -17.38
CA PHE A 137 30.69 -12.11 -18.79
C PHE A 137 32.11 -12.43 -19.26
#